data_AF-A0A1F4ZVU9-F1
#
_entry.id   AF-A0A1F4ZVU9-F1
#
_cell.length_a   1.000
_cell.length_b   1.000
_cell.length_c   1.000
_cell.angle_alpha   90.00
_cell.angle_beta   90.00
_cell.angle_gamma   90.00
#
_symmetry.space_group_name_H-M   'P 1'
#
loop_
_entity.id
_entity.type
_entity.pdbx_description
1 polymer ?
#
loop_
_entity_poly.entity_id
_entity_poly.type
_entity_poly.pdbx_seq_one_letter_code
_entity_poly.pdbx_strand_id
1 'polypeptide(L)'
;MHLKVIIGNLAENQAKVFYKPALDLRFKFIIGAVREKQCISYIIPHDSGKAPNPWWNNLTLGVCKPVIRRTAEENDLIVGLSFRGQRLVYVMYVAEILTFGEYFHDPRFYLKKPNFVSNDSRRWMGDNFYEPTGKAYIQHVSPHHVQNRTQIELQRLMDIDLSGLNVLVASLFWYFGDFGPELPEELSFLRIRRGHRLSGERGMLAVERYVKVLLGNPGIHGMPKLFNETAQKLKHLHGQKQAKA
;
A
#
# COMPACT_ATOMS: atom_id res chain seq x y z
N MET A 1 -35.19 65.00 -26.20
CA MET A 1 -34.00 64.32 -26.74
C MET A 1 -32.85 64.57 -25.76
N HIS A 2 -32.75 63.72 -24.74
CA HIS A 2 -31.65 63.62 -23.76
C HIS A 2 -30.44 62.93 -24.46
N LEU A 3 -29.16 63.02 -24.10
CA LEU A 3 -28.41 63.49 -22.93
C LEU A 3 -26.93 63.74 -23.36
N LYS A 4 -26.19 64.49 -22.53
CA LYS A 4 -24.79 64.96 -22.64
C LYS A 4 -23.70 63.86 -22.83
N VAL A 5 -22.66 64.10 -23.65
CA VAL A 5 -21.25 64.50 -23.33
C VAL A 5 -20.55 63.53 -22.33
N ILE A 6 -19.38 62.92 -22.58
CA ILE A 6 -18.02 63.46 -22.39
C ILE A 6 -16.93 62.42 -22.81
N ILE A 7 -15.86 62.97 -23.39
CA ILE A 7 -14.54 62.43 -23.76
C ILE A 7 -13.69 62.10 -22.51
N GLY A 8 -12.84 61.08 -22.52
CA GLY A 8 -11.67 61.12 -21.62
C GLY A 8 -11.01 59.78 -21.27
N ASN A 9 -9.72 59.72 -21.54
CA ASN A 9 -8.79 58.62 -21.29
C ASN A 9 -8.17 58.72 -19.88
N LEU A 10 -7.57 57.60 -19.43
CA LEU A 10 -6.50 57.43 -18.43
C LEU A 10 -6.83 57.28 -16.92
N ALA A 11 -6.48 56.07 -16.46
CA ALA A 11 -5.70 55.72 -15.26
C ALA A 11 -6.37 55.58 -13.87
N GLU A 12 -6.04 54.42 -13.26
CA GLU A 12 -5.94 54.12 -11.81
C GLU A 12 -7.21 54.06 -10.94
N ASN A 13 -7.67 52.84 -10.62
CA ASN A 13 -7.44 52.15 -9.33
C ASN A 13 -8.48 51.03 -9.06
N GLN A 14 -7.94 49.86 -8.72
CA GLN A 14 -8.46 48.85 -7.78
C GLN A 14 -9.94 48.41 -7.81
N ALA A 15 -10.18 47.18 -8.27
CA ALA A 15 -11.04 46.22 -7.56
C ALA A 15 -10.75 44.77 -8.00
N LYS A 16 -10.34 43.93 -7.04
CA LYS A 16 -10.32 42.48 -7.13
C LYS A 16 -11.74 41.96 -7.40
N VAL A 17 -11.96 41.16 -8.43
CA VAL A 17 -12.97 40.10 -8.40
C VAL A 17 -12.42 38.86 -9.11
N PHE A 18 -12.37 37.77 -8.35
CA PHE A 18 -12.09 36.41 -8.79
C PHE A 18 -12.98 36.02 -9.98
N TYR A 19 -12.37 35.51 -11.05
CA TYR A 19 -13.04 34.58 -11.95
C TYR A 19 -12.18 33.31 -12.08
N LYS A 20 -12.47 32.33 -11.23
CA LYS A 20 -12.27 30.92 -11.57
C LYS A 20 -13.46 30.55 -12.48
N PRO A 21 -13.26 30.11 -13.73
CA PRO A 21 -14.34 29.43 -14.42
C PRO A 21 -14.63 28.15 -13.63
N ALA A 22 -15.84 28.05 -13.09
CA ALA A 22 -16.37 26.79 -12.63
C ALA A 22 -16.34 25.84 -13.84
N LEU A 23 -15.44 24.85 -13.80
CA LEU A 23 -15.48 23.74 -14.74
C LEU A 23 -16.87 23.10 -14.57
N ASP A 24 -17.66 23.19 -15.62
CA ASP A 24 -19.02 22.70 -15.70
C ASP A 24 -19.08 21.23 -15.23
N LEU A 25 -19.92 20.97 -14.21
CA LEU A 25 -20.20 19.64 -13.68
C LEU A 25 -20.69 18.67 -14.77
N ARG A 26 -21.23 19.18 -15.89
CA ARG A 26 -21.64 18.38 -17.05
C ARG A 26 -20.46 17.88 -17.89
N PHE A 27 -19.31 18.55 -17.86
CA PHE A 27 -18.10 18.08 -18.56
C PHE A 27 -17.44 16.88 -17.87
N LYS A 28 -17.59 16.74 -16.55
CA LYS A 28 -17.11 15.56 -15.79
C LYS A 28 -17.86 14.26 -16.14
N PHE A 29 -19.01 14.35 -16.81
CA PHE A 29 -19.84 13.19 -17.15
C PHE A 29 -19.53 12.62 -18.54
N ILE A 30 -18.90 13.40 -19.43
CA ILE A 30 -18.61 13.01 -20.82
C ILE A 30 -17.23 12.38 -20.97
N ILE A 31 -16.32 12.66 -20.04
CA ILE A 31 -15.02 12.00 -19.89
C ILE A 31 -15.10 11.38 -18.51
N GLY A 32 -15.28 10.05 -18.44
CA GLY A 32 -15.46 9.33 -17.16
C GLY A 32 -14.50 9.90 -16.11
N ALA A 33 -15.05 10.36 -14.98
CA ALA A 33 -14.30 11.15 -14.01
C ALA A 33 -13.01 10.40 -13.60
N VAL A 34 -11.87 10.81 -14.15
CA VAL A 34 -10.57 10.25 -13.79
C VAL A 34 -10.32 10.66 -12.35
N ARG A 35 -10.32 9.69 -11.42
CA ARG A 35 -9.94 9.93 -10.04
C ARG A 35 -8.50 10.44 -10.01
N GLU A 36 -8.28 11.53 -9.29
CA GLU A 36 -6.93 12.04 -9.09
C GLU A 36 -6.08 11.00 -8.35
N LYS A 37 -4.89 10.73 -8.88
CA LYS A 37 -3.91 9.80 -8.29
C LYS A 37 -3.63 10.19 -6.85
N GLN A 38 -3.55 9.20 -5.97
CA GLN A 38 -3.33 9.40 -4.54
C GLN A 38 -1.97 8.92 -4.10
N CYS A 39 -1.35 9.70 -3.20
CA CYS A 39 -0.33 9.19 -2.31
C CYS A 39 -0.98 8.80 -0.97
N ILE A 40 -0.88 7.53 -0.61
CA ILE A 40 -1.52 6.91 0.55
C ILE A 40 -0.43 6.46 1.52
N SER A 41 -0.31 7.12 2.67
CA SER A 41 0.66 6.75 3.71
C SER A 41 0.01 6.07 4.91
N TYR A 42 0.69 5.09 5.50
CA TYR A 42 0.20 4.41 6.69
C TYR A 42 1.34 3.82 7.55
N ILE A 43 1.00 3.51 8.80
CA ILE A 43 1.95 2.89 9.74
C ILE A 43 1.92 1.35 9.64
N ILE A 44 3.10 0.76 9.47
CA ILE A 44 3.39 -0.68 9.58
C ILE A 44 3.76 -0.99 11.04
N PRO A 45 2.87 -1.65 11.79
CA PRO A 45 3.15 -2.01 13.17
C PRO A 45 4.20 -3.12 13.30
N HIS A 46 4.16 -4.08 12.37
CA HIS A 46 5.02 -5.27 12.38
C HIS A 46 5.45 -5.57 10.94
N ASP A 47 6.75 -5.43 10.69
CA ASP A 47 7.34 -5.66 9.38
C ASP A 47 8.08 -7.01 9.36
N SER A 48 7.33 -8.10 9.12
CA SER A 48 7.88 -9.46 9.05
C SER A 48 8.19 -9.93 7.62
N GLY A 49 7.92 -9.09 6.61
CA GLY A 49 7.97 -9.48 5.20
C GLY A 49 6.73 -10.22 4.70
N LYS A 50 5.64 -10.22 5.49
CA LYS A 50 4.33 -10.78 5.11
C LYS A 50 3.48 -9.78 4.33
N ALA A 51 3.35 -8.54 4.80
CA ALA A 51 2.54 -7.52 4.13
C ALA A 51 3.01 -6.13 4.63
N PRO A 52 3.73 -5.36 3.79
CA PRO A 52 4.14 -5.68 2.42
C PRO A 52 5.02 -6.95 2.31
N ASN A 53 4.86 -7.73 1.24
CA ASN A 53 5.74 -8.85 0.89
C ASN A 53 6.57 -8.44 -0.34
N PRO A 54 7.87 -8.13 -0.18
CA PRO A 54 8.70 -7.55 -1.24
C PRO A 54 9.36 -8.59 -2.17
N TRP A 55 9.11 -9.88 -1.96
CA TRP A 55 9.92 -10.94 -2.53
C TRP A 55 9.51 -11.30 -3.97
N TRP A 56 10.48 -11.84 -4.72
CA TRP A 56 10.31 -12.36 -6.09
C TRP A 56 9.79 -11.32 -7.07
N ASN A 57 10.49 -10.19 -7.13
CA ASN A 57 10.31 -9.09 -8.10
C ASN A 57 8.99 -8.32 -8.03
N ASN A 58 8.09 -8.70 -7.13
CA ASN A 58 6.82 -8.01 -6.93
C ASN A 58 6.64 -7.69 -5.45
N LEU A 59 6.32 -6.44 -5.14
CA LEU A 59 5.84 -6.08 -3.82
C LEU A 59 4.33 -6.23 -3.79
N THR A 60 3.83 -7.03 -2.86
CA THR A 60 2.39 -7.28 -2.69
C THR A 60 1.90 -6.77 -1.35
N LEU A 61 0.71 -6.18 -1.36
CA LEU A 61 -0.09 -5.89 -0.18
C LEU A 61 -1.32 -6.80 -0.25
N GLY A 62 -1.15 -8.08 0.09
CA GLY A 62 -2.23 -9.08 0.01
C GLY A 62 -3.07 -9.21 1.28
N VAL A 63 -2.51 -8.85 2.43
CA VAL A 63 -3.18 -8.91 3.73
C VAL A 63 -2.92 -7.63 4.53
N CYS A 64 -3.69 -7.40 5.59
CA CYS A 64 -3.71 -6.15 6.35
C CYS A 64 -4.21 -4.93 5.54
N LYS A 65 -4.48 -3.80 6.21
CA LYS A 65 -4.95 -2.53 5.59
C LYS A 65 -6.10 -2.70 4.58
N PRO A 66 -7.21 -3.36 4.95
CA PRO A 66 -8.30 -3.68 4.03
C PRO A 66 -8.93 -2.45 3.36
N VAL A 67 -8.97 -1.30 4.06
CA VAL A 67 -9.49 -0.07 3.47
C VAL A 67 -8.64 0.38 2.29
N ILE A 68 -7.31 0.41 2.41
CA ILE A 68 -6.41 0.80 1.31
C ILE A 68 -6.58 -0.18 0.14
N ARG A 69 -6.57 -1.49 0.42
CA ARG A 69 -6.70 -2.52 -0.62
C ARG A 69 -8.01 -2.43 -1.41
N ARG A 70 -9.09 -2.02 -0.76
CA ARG A 70 -10.41 -1.88 -1.39
C ARG A 70 -10.57 -0.58 -2.20
N THR A 71 -9.82 0.48 -1.87
CA THR A 71 -10.05 1.83 -2.42
C THR A 71 -8.90 2.38 -3.26
N ALA A 72 -7.72 1.76 -3.22
CA ALA A 72 -6.62 2.15 -4.09
C ALA A 72 -6.96 1.78 -5.54
N GLU A 73 -6.45 2.57 -6.48
CA GLU A 73 -6.53 2.30 -7.91
C GLU A 73 -5.13 2.18 -8.51
N GLU A 74 -5.05 1.66 -9.73
CA GLU A 74 -3.79 1.64 -10.48
C GLU A 74 -3.19 3.04 -10.56
N ASN A 75 -1.85 3.11 -10.45
CA ASN A 75 -1.04 4.32 -10.36
C ASN A 75 -1.14 5.11 -9.05
N ASP A 76 -1.91 4.66 -8.04
CA ASP A 76 -1.76 5.18 -6.69
C ASP A 76 -0.38 4.82 -6.11
N LEU A 77 0.17 5.73 -5.31
CA LEU A 77 1.41 5.52 -4.58
C LEU A 77 1.12 5.17 -3.12
N ILE A 78 1.64 4.05 -2.65
CA ILE A 78 1.49 3.64 -1.26
C ILE A 78 2.82 3.75 -0.53
N VAL A 79 2.79 4.37 0.65
CA VAL A 79 3.95 4.63 1.49
C VAL A 79 3.76 3.97 2.86
N GLY A 80 4.64 3.03 3.18
CA GLY A 80 4.69 2.39 4.49
C GLY A 80 5.70 3.04 5.41
N LEU A 81 5.25 3.42 6.61
CA LEU A 81 6.08 4.05 7.63
C LEU A 81 6.24 3.11 8.84
N SER A 82 7.41 3.09 9.46
CA SER A 82 7.64 2.29 10.67
C SER A 82 6.82 2.82 11.85
N PHE A 83 6.41 1.95 12.77
CA PHE A 83 5.68 2.38 13.97
C PHE A 83 6.50 3.33 14.85
N ARG A 84 7.78 2.99 15.10
CA ARG A 84 8.70 3.84 15.86
C ARG A 84 9.50 4.72 14.90
N GLY A 85 9.52 6.02 15.16
CA GLY A 85 10.25 7.01 14.37
C GLY A 85 9.64 7.34 13.00
N GLN A 86 8.63 6.59 12.53
CA GLN A 86 8.00 6.79 11.22
C GLN A 86 9.01 6.93 10.09
N ARG A 87 9.99 6.02 10.06
CA ARG A 87 10.99 5.87 8.99
C ARG A 87 10.34 5.21 7.79
N LEU A 88 10.89 5.47 6.60
CA LEU A 88 10.34 4.94 5.35
C LEU A 88 10.64 3.43 5.24
N VAL A 89 9.62 2.59 5.35
CA VAL A 89 9.79 1.13 5.21
C VAL A 89 9.68 0.71 3.75
N TYR A 90 8.70 1.25 3.01
CA TYR A 90 8.58 1.01 1.59
C TYR A 90 7.77 2.08 0.88
N VAL A 91 7.95 2.13 -0.44
CA VAL A 91 7.12 2.86 -1.40
C VAL A 91 6.76 1.90 -2.53
N MET A 92 5.50 1.86 -2.94
CA MET A 92 5.07 1.08 -4.11
C MET A 92 4.12 1.88 -4.98
N TYR A 93 4.23 1.68 -6.29
CA TYR A 93 3.17 2.06 -7.23
C TYR A 93 2.24 0.88 -7.41
N VAL A 94 0.94 1.10 -7.24
CA VAL A 94 -0.06 0.09 -7.58
C VAL A 94 -0.03 -0.12 -9.10
N ALA A 95 0.51 -1.25 -9.52
CA ALA A 95 0.60 -1.63 -10.93
C ALA A 95 -0.63 -2.46 -11.34
N GLU A 96 -1.08 -3.36 -10.46
CA GLU A 96 -2.22 -4.23 -10.71
C GLU A 96 -3.04 -4.40 -9.42
N ILE A 97 -4.34 -4.62 -9.58
CA ILE A 97 -5.29 -4.92 -8.50
C ILE A 97 -5.95 -6.25 -8.83
N LEU A 98 -5.70 -7.25 -8.00
CA LEU A 98 -6.22 -8.60 -8.18
C LEU A 98 -7.21 -8.94 -7.07
N THR A 99 -8.26 -9.68 -7.37
CA THR A 99 -9.02 -10.38 -6.33
C THR A 99 -8.14 -11.44 -5.65
N PHE A 100 -8.53 -11.90 -4.45
CA PHE A 100 -7.82 -13.01 -3.80
C PHE A 100 -7.80 -14.28 -4.68
N GLY A 101 -8.87 -14.56 -5.42
CA GLY A 101 -8.95 -15.71 -6.32
C GLY A 101 -8.00 -15.61 -7.52
N GLU A 102 -7.92 -14.45 -8.16
CA GLU A 102 -6.95 -14.19 -9.23
C GLU A 102 -5.52 -14.29 -8.71
N TYR A 103 -5.24 -13.67 -7.57
CA TYR A 103 -3.93 -13.75 -6.92
C TYR A 103 -3.51 -15.18 -6.55
N PHE A 104 -4.46 -16.00 -6.08
CA PHE A 104 -4.18 -17.38 -5.70
C PHE A 104 -3.87 -18.28 -6.90
N HIS A 105 -4.51 -18.07 -8.04
CA HIS A 105 -4.33 -18.92 -9.22
C HIS A 105 -3.25 -18.43 -10.18
N ASP A 106 -2.84 -17.17 -10.09
CA ASP A 106 -1.83 -16.61 -10.97
C ASP A 106 -0.44 -17.25 -10.69
N PRO A 107 0.17 -17.90 -11.70
CA PRO A 107 1.47 -18.57 -11.56
C PRO A 107 2.61 -17.64 -11.10
N ARG A 108 2.54 -16.33 -11.38
CA ARG A 108 3.54 -15.33 -10.96
C ARG A 108 3.71 -15.30 -9.45
N PHE A 109 2.66 -15.62 -8.70
CA PHE A 109 2.64 -15.54 -7.23
C PHE A 109 2.68 -16.90 -6.54
N TYR A 110 3.04 -17.96 -7.26
CA TYR A 110 3.20 -19.30 -6.69
C TYR A 110 4.20 -19.31 -5.51
N LEU A 111 5.33 -18.61 -5.64
CA LEU A 111 6.35 -18.53 -4.58
C LEU A 111 5.86 -17.74 -3.35
N LYS A 112 4.82 -16.92 -3.51
CA LYS A 112 4.18 -16.18 -2.42
C LYS A 112 3.16 -17.02 -1.64
N LYS A 113 2.94 -18.29 -2.00
CA LYS A 113 2.21 -19.25 -1.15
C LYS A 113 3.11 -19.77 -0.03
N PRO A 114 2.66 -19.76 1.25
CA PRO A 114 3.45 -20.28 2.34
C PRO A 114 3.93 -21.72 2.10
N ASN A 115 5.23 -21.95 2.24
CA ASN A 115 5.83 -23.29 2.15
C ASN A 115 6.87 -23.48 3.25
N PHE A 116 6.47 -24.11 4.37
CA PHE A 116 7.29 -24.28 5.57
C PHE A 116 8.36 -25.38 5.48
N VAL A 117 8.32 -26.22 4.45
CA VAL A 117 9.37 -27.23 4.20
C VAL A 117 10.48 -26.71 3.27
N SER A 118 10.28 -25.53 2.68
CA SER A 118 11.30 -24.86 1.86
C SER A 118 12.51 -24.44 2.68
N ASN A 119 13.71 -24.64 2.12
CA ASN A 119 14.97 -24.09 2.65
C ASN A 119 15.07 -22.56 2.48
N ASP A 120 14.29 -21.97 1.58
CA ASP A 120 14.13 -20.52 1.46
C ASP A 120 13.08 -20.03 2.46
N SER A 121 13.54 -19.38 3.54
CA SER A 121 12.70 -18.84 4.61
C SER A 121 11.77 -17.70 4.14
N ARG A 122 12.04 -17.07 2.99
CA ARG A 122 11.12 -16.08 2.40
C ARG A 122 9.78 -16.70 2.06
N ARG A 123 9.80 -17.98 1.62
CA ARG A 123 8.58 -18.75 1.32
C ARG A 123 7.73 -19.03 2.56
N TRP A 124 8.25 -18.84 3.77
CA TRP A 124 7.46 -19.00 4.99
C TRP A 124 6.61 -17.76 5.28
N MET A 125 7.01 -16.60 4.73
CA MET A 125 6.30 -15.32 4.83
C MET A 125 5.32 -15.07 3.69
N GLY A 126 4.94 -16.11 2.96
CA GLY A 126 3.97 -16.01 1.88
C GLY A 126 2.69 -15.30 2.34
N ASP A 127 2.17 -14.40 1.51
CA ASP A 127 0.92 -13.67 1.72
C ASP A 127 -0.23 -14.21 0.84
N ASN A 128 0.05 -15.21 0.02
CA ASN A 128 -0.92 -15.89 -0.84
C ASN A 128 -1.43 -17.18 -0.18
N PHE A 129 -2.33 -17.04 0.79
CA PHE A 129 -2.81 -18.17 1.61
C PHE A 129 -4.33 -18.24 1.76
N TYR A 130 -5.10 -17.51 0.95
CA TYR A 130 -6.55 -17.63 0.86
C TYR A 130 -6.92 -18.33 -0.45
N GLU A 131 -7.23 -19.62 -0.36
CA GLU A 131 -7.68 -20.42 -1.49
C GLU A 131 -9.18 -20.24 -1.71
N PRO A 132 -9.65 -19.84 -2.89
CA PRO A 132 -11.08 -19.77 -3.17
C PRO A 132 -11.70 -21.17 -3.26
N THR A 133 -12.82 -21.37 -2.57
CA THR A 133 -13.62 -22.61 -2.61
C THR A 133 -15.08 -22.27 -2.88
N GLY A 134 -15.47 -22.28 -4.16
CA GLY A 134 -16.78 -21.81 -4.58
C GLY A 134 -16.98 -20.33 -4.25
N LYS A 135 -17.90 -20.01 -3.33
CA LYS A 135 -18.17 -18.63 -2.87
C LYS A 135 -17.43 -18.25 -1.57
N ALA A 136 -16.62 -19.16 -1.03
CA ALA A 136 -15.89 -18.97 0.22
C ALA A 136 -14.37 -19.01 -0.02
N TYR A 137 -13.60 -18.86 1.06
CA TYR A 137 -12.16 -19.07 1.06
C TYR A 137 -11.78 -20.06 2.16
N ILE A 138 -10.72 -20.82 1.94
CA ILE A 138 -10.01 -21.57 2.96
C ILE A 138 -8.67 -20.88 3.22
N GLN A 139 -8.34 -20.67 4.49
CA GLN A 139 -7.05 -20.15 4.89
C GLN A 139 -6.04 -21.29 5.09
N HIS A 140 -4.95 -21.26 4.32
CA HIS A 140 -3.83 -22.18 4.50
C HIS A 140 -3.03 -21.84 5.77
N VAL A 141 -2.23 -22.80 6.26
CA VAL A 141 -1.25 -22.51 7.31
C VAL A 141 -0.35 -21.36 6.84
N SER A 142 -0.21 -20.36 7.69
CA SER A 142 0.33 -19.05 7.30
C SER A 142 1.00 -18.35 8.50
N PRO A 143 1.73 -17.25 8.28
CA PRO A 143 2.30 -16.45 9.38
C PRO A 143 1.29 -15.94 10.41
N HIS A 144 -0.02 -15.91 10.12
CA HIS A 144 -1.04 -15.58 11.12
C HIS A 144 -1.10 -16.58 12.27
N HIS A 145 -0.67 -17.82 12.04
CA HIS A 145 -0.66 -18.90 13.04
C HIS A 145 0.52 -18.82 14.03
N VAL A 146 1.44 -17.85 13.86
CA VAL A 146 2.66 -17.71 14.69
C VAL A 146 2.36 -17.37 16.15
N GLN A 147 1.20 -16.78 16.43
CA GLN A 147 0.88 -16.23 17.74
C GLN A 147 -0.01 -17.13 18.62
N ASN A 148 -0.04 -18.45 18.36
CA ASN A 148 -0.88 -19.41 19.09
C ASN A 148 -2.34 -18.97 19.22
N ARG A 149 -2.86 -18.37 18.15
CA ARG A 149 -4.20 -17.79 18.12
C ARG A 149 -5.26 -18.87 18.22
N THR A 150 -6.33 -18.58 18.94
CA THR A 150 -7.55 -19.38 18.96
C THR A 150 -8.21 -19.38 17.58
N GLN A 151 -9.08 -20.36 17.31
CA GLN A 151 -9.83 -20.42 16.07
C GLN A 151 -10.69 -19.16 15.83
N ILE A 152 -11.24 -18.59 16.89
CA ILE A 152 -12.05 -17.35 16.84
C ILE A 152 -11.19 -16.17 16.40
N GLU A 153 -9.96 -16.06 16.89
CA GLU A 153 -9.03 -15.00 16.48
C GLU A 153 -8.56 -15.15 15.04
N LEU A 154 -8.29 -16.38 14.60
CA LEU A 154 -7.94 -16.68 13.21
C LEU A 154 -9.09 -16.32 12.26
N GLN A 155 -10.33 -16.67 12.63
CA GLN A 155 -11.52 -16.31 11.83
C GLN A 155 -11.67 -14.78 11.74
N ARG A 156 -11.53 -14.05 12.86
CA ARG A 156 -11.59 -12.58 12.83
C ARG A 156 -10.52 -11.96 11.93
N LEU A 157 -9.29 -12.50 11.94
CA LEU A 157 -8.22 -12.03 11.06
C LEU A 157 -8.56 -12.30 9.60
N MET A 158 -9.11 -13.48 9.30
CA MET A 158 -9.59 -13.83 7.97
C MET A 158 -10.69 -12.88 7.50
N ASP A 159 -11.69 -12.58 8.33
CA ASP A 159 -12.76 -11.65 7.99
C ASP A 159 -12.21 -10.24 7.69
N ILE A 160 -11.25 -9.77 8.49
CA ILE A 160 -10.57 -8.48 8.27
C ILE A 160 -9.79 -8.49 6.95
N ASP A 161 -9.03 -9.54 6.68
CA ASP A 161 -8.23 -9.63 5.45
C ASP A 161 -9.13 -9.74 4.21
N LEU A 162 -10.15 -10.59 4.23
CA LEU A 162 -11.08 -10.75 3.12
C LEU A 162 -11.94 -9.50 2.89
N SER A 163 -12.25 -8.72 3.94
CA SER A 163 -12.97 -7.45 3.78
C SER A 163 -12.24 -6.47 2.84
N GLY A 164 -10.92 -6.59 2.69
CA GLY A 164 -10.15 -5.74 1.79
C GLY A 164 -10.34 -6.02 0.31
N LEU A 165 -11.02 -7.12 -0.06
CA LEU A 165 -11.40 -7.58 -1.40
C LEU A 165 -10.25 -7.91 -2.36
N ASN A 166 -9.22 -7.06 -2.37
CA ASN A 166 -8.18 -7.08 -3.38
C ASN A 166 -6.78 -7.29 -2.76
N VAL A 167 -5.86 -7.70 -3.61
CA VAL A 167 -4.42 -7.73 -3.41
C VAL A 167 -3.85 -6.66 -4.33
N LEU A 168 -3.06 -5.75 -3.77
CA LEU A 168 -2.37 -4.73 -4.56
C LEU A 168 -0.98 -5.25 -4.91
N VAL A 169 -0.61 -5.13 -6.19
CA VAL A 169 0.66 -5.62 -6.72
C VAL A 169 1.45 -4.45 -7.29
N ALA A 170 2.76 -4.45 -7.03
CA ALA A 170 3.69 -3.49 -7.58
C ALA A 170 4.90 -4.17 -8.21
N SER A 171 5.14 -3.88 -9.48
CA SER A 171 6.39 -4.17 -10.18
C SER A 171 7.45 -3.06 -9.98
N LEU A 172 7.01 -1.84 -9.62
CA LEU A 172 7.87 -0.71 -9.29
C LEU A 172 7.72 -0.33 -7.81
N PHE A 173 8.76 -0.57 -7.03
CA PHE A 173 8.77 -0.30 -5.59
C PHE A 173 10.19 -0.07 -5.05
N TRP A 174 10.27 0.52 -3.85
CA TRP A 174 11.46 0.59 -3.01
C TRP A 174 11.11 0.00 -1.66
N TYR A 175 11.86 -1.00 -1.21
CA TYR A 175 11.67 -1.63 0.09
C TYR A 175 12.94 -1.53 0.92
N PHE A 176 12.89 -0.79 2.02
CA PHE A 176 14.04 -0.52 2.88
C PHE A 176 14.04 -1.36 4.17
N GLY A 177 12.87 -1.85 4.60
CA GLY A 177 12.75 -2.66 5.81
C GLY A 177 13.29 -1.94 7.05
N ASP A 178 14.17 -2.61 7.81
CA ASP A 178 14.76 -2.04 9.04
C ASP A 178 15.72 -0.87 8.81
N PHE A 179 16.25 -0.75 7.59
CA PHE A 179 17.21 0.30 7.21
C PHE A 179 16.55 1.52 6.55
N GLY A 180 15.23 1.64 6.67
CA GLY A 180 14.46 2.78 6.17
C GLY A 180 15.07 4.13 6.54
N PRO A 181 15.24 5.08 5.59
CA PRO A 181 15.68 6.42 5.96
C PRO A 181 14.63 7.12 6.82
N GLU A 182 15.07 8.08 7.63
CA GLU A 182 14.13 8.99 8.28
C GLU A 182 13.38 9.79 7.23
N LEU A 183 12.12 10.12 7.54
CA LEU A 183 11.36 11.02 6.66
C LEU A 183 11.93 12.43 6.79
N PRO A 184 12.44 13.02 5.70
CA PRO A 184 12.88 14.40 5.72
C PRO A 184 11.69 15.33 5.98
N GLU A 185 11.96 16.57 6.39
CA GLU A 185 10.91 17.50 6.81
C GLU A 185 9.94 17.81 5.66
N GLU A 186 10.42 17.83 4.41
CA GLU A 186 9.55 18.07 3.24
C GLU A 186 8.49 16.98 3.07
N LEU A 187 8.70 15.78 3.64
CA LEU A 187 7.75 14.67 3.62
C LEU A 187 7.02 14.49 4.95
N SER A 188 7.13 15.43 5.90
CA SER A 188 6.50 15.32 7.22
C SER A 188 4.97 15.22 7.14
N PHE A 189 4.37 15.71 6.06
CA PHE A 189 2.94 15.57 5.76
C PHE A 189 2.48 14.11 5.62
N LEU A 190 3.37 13.14 5.35
CA LEU A 190 3.03 11.72 5.30
C LEU A 190 2.85 11.10 6.69
N ARG A 191 3.33 11.77 7.75
CA ARG A 191 3.29 11.22 9.11
C ARG A 191 1.84 11.04 9.58
N ILE A 192 1.60 9.93 10.26
CA ILE A 192 0.28 9.59 10.80
C ILE A 192 0.41 8.70 12.04
N ARG A 193 -0.54 8.83 12.97
CA ARG A 193 -0.59 7.96 14.16
C ARG A 193 -1.40 6.68 13.94
N ARG A 194 -2.60 6.81 13.37
CA ARG A 194 -3.53 5.68 13.15
C ARG A 194 -4.22 5.82 11.80
N GLY A 195 -4.52 4.69 11.16
CA GLY A 195 -5.24 4.66 9.88
C GLY A 195 -4.29 4.81 8.69
N HIS A 196 -4.73 5.60 7.71
CA HIS A 196 -3.96 6.01 6.54
C HIS A 196 -4.24 7.49 6.22
N ARG A 197 -3.34 8.13 5.50
CA ARG A 197 -3.47 9.52 5.05
C ARG A 197 -3.42 9.58 3.53
N LEU A 198 -4.26 10.45 2.96
CA LEU A 198 -4.21 10.82 1.56
C LEU A 198 -3.48 12.15 1.39
N SER A 199 -2.62 12.26 0.39
CA SER A 199 -1.87 13.48 0.08
C SER A 199 -1.94 13.86 -1.40
N GLY A 200 -2.78 13.18 -2.18
CA GLY A 200 -3.01 13.44 -3.60
C GLY A 200 -1.75 13.36 -4.45
N GLU A 201 -1.85 13.90 -5.65
CA GLU A 201 -0.80 13.90 -6.66
C GLU A 201 0.45 14.70 -6.20
N ARG A 202 0.25 15.79 -5.45
CA ARG A 202 1.38 16.57 -4.89
C ARG A 202 2.24 15.73 -3.95
N GLY A 203 1.61 14.95 -3.08
CA GLY A 203 2.32 14.04 -2.20
C GLY A 203 3.07 12.96 -2.97
N MET A 204 2.45 12.43 -4.02
CA MET A 204 3.07 11.46 -4.91
C MET A 204 4.35 12.03 -5.53
N LEU A 205 4.27 13.19 -6.20
CA LEU A 205 5.40 13.86 -6.83
C LEU A 205 6.57 14.16 -5.87
N ALA A 206 6.26 14.55 -4.64
CA ALA A 206 7.28 14.79 -3.61
C ALA A 206 8.00 13.49 -3.22
N VAL A 207 7.25 12.41 -3.02
CA VAL A 207 7.84 11.09 -2.72
C VAL A 207 8.62 10.56 -3.91
N GLU A 208 8.11 10.69 -5.14
CA GLU A 208 8.84 10.23 -6.33
C GLU A 208 10.21 10.90 -6.44
N ARG A 209 10.24 12.23 -6.24
CA ARG A 209 11.47 13.01 -6.26
C ARG A 209 12.43 12.49 -5.20
N TYR A 210 11.94 12.26 -3.99
CA TYR A 210 12.77 11.75 -2.90
C TYR A 210 13.35 10.37 -3.22
N VAL A 211 12.53 9.38 -3.59
CA VAL A 211 13.01 8.02 -3.81
C VAL A 211 13.86 7.88 -5.07
N LYS A 212 13.46 8.49 -6.19
CA LYS A 212 14.18 8.35 -7.47
C LYS A 212 15.49 9.12 -7.49
N VAL A 213 15.50 10.34 -6.92
CA VAL A 213 16.69 11.20 -6.99
C VAL A 213 17.67 10.87 -5.87
N LEU A 214 17.19 10.55 -4.67
CA LEU A 214 18.05 10.47 -3.49
C LEU A 214 18.33 9.03 -3.03
N LEU A 215 17.50 8.06 -3.39
CA LEU A 215 17.63 6.67 -2.91
C LEU A 215 17.96 5.66 -4.01
N GLY A 216 17.98 6.08 -5.28
CA GLY A 216 18.48 5.30 -6.40
C GLY A 216 17.46 4.32 -7.01
N ASN A 217 17.98 3.20 -7.52
CA ASN A 217 17.20 2.23 -8.29
C ASN A 217 16.10 1.54 -7.46
N PRO A 218 14.94 1.22 -8.05
CA PRO A 218 13.89 0.47 -7.36
C PRO A 218 14.35 -0.94 -6.99
N GLY A 219 13.75 -1.50 -5.95
CA GLY A 219 13.98 -2.86 -5.48
C GLY A 219 14.04 -2.99 -3.96
N ILE A 220 14.75 -4.03 -3.51
CA ILE A 220 14.93 -4.34 -2.10
C ILE A 220 16.30 -3.80 -1.63
N HIS A 221 16.27 -2.85 -0.71
CA HIS A 221 17.44 -2.22 -0.11
C HIS A 221 17.72 -2.70 1.31
N GLY A 222 16.75 -3.38 1.94
CA GLY A 222 16.91 -3.92 3.28
C GLY A 222 15.91 -5.03 3.60
N MET A 223 16.20 -5.76 4.66
CA MET A 223 15.38 -6.88 5.11
C MET A 223 14.22 -6.41 5.99
N PRO A 224 13.08 -7.11 6.00
CA PRO A 224 12.02 -6.83 6.95
C PRO A 224 12.52 -6.94 8.39
N LYS A 225 12.19 -5.95 9.22
CA LYS A 225 12.71 -5.82 10.59
C LYS A 225 12.55 -7.09 11.44
N LEU A 226 11.41 -7.76 11.32
CA LEU A 226 11.03 -8.92 12.12
C LEU A 226 11.18 -10.24 11.36
N PHE A 227 11.84 -10.24 10.19
CA PHE A 227 11.93 -11.41 9.32
C PHE A 227 12.54 -12.62 10.03
N ASN A 228 13.75 -12.48 10.57
CA ASN A 228 14.49 -13.59 11.20
C ASN A 228 13.75 -14.14 12.42
N GLU A 229 13.25 -13.26 13.30
CA GLU A 229 12.50 -13.66 14.50
C GLU A 229 11.23 -14.43 14.12
N THR A 230 10.47 -13.92 13.13
CA THR A 230 9.22 -14.56 12.70
C THR A 230 9.52 -15.90 12.01
N ALA A 231 10.58 -15.98 11.21
CA ALA A 231 10.97 -17.21 10.52
C ALA A 231 11.35 -18.30 11.53
N GLN A 232 12.15 -17.97 12.55
CA GLN A 232 12.51 -18.92 13.61
C GLN A 232 11.28 -19.47 14.36
N LYS A 233 10.32 -18.60 14.70
CA LYS A 233 9.05 -19.03 15.34
C LYS A 233 8.25 -19.95 14.44
N LEU A 234 8.16 -19.66 13.15
CA LEU A 234 7.49 -20.52 12.16
C LEU A 234 8.14 -21.90 12.06
N LYS A 235 9.48 -21.95 12.03
CA LYS A 235 10.23 -23.23 12.03
C LYS A 235 9.86 -24.10 13.23
N HIS A 236 9.85 -23.49 14.41
CA HIS A 236 9.57 -24.20 15.65
C HIS A 236 8.13 -24.73 15.69
N LEU A 237 7.15 -23.91 15.31
CA LEU A 237 5.75 -24.32 15.25
C LEU A 237 5.50 -25.44 14.24
N HIS A 238 6.15 -25.38 13.08
CA HIS A 238 6.03 -26.43 12.06
C HIS A 238 6.63 -27.76 12.55
N GLY A 239 7.83 -27.73 13.14
CA GLY A 239 8.47 -28.91 13.70
C GLY A 239 7.66 -29.58 14.82
N GLN A 240 7.04 -28.79 15.71
CA GLN A 240 6.17 -29.33 16.76
C GLN A 240 4.91 -30.01 16.20
N LYS A 241 4.32 -29.49 15.13
CA LYS A 241 3.14 -30.10 14.50
C LYS A 241 3.48 -31.42 13.81
N GLN A 242 4.63 -31.51 13.15
CA GLN A 242 5.10 -32.76 12.55
C GLN A 242 5.41 -33.84 13.58
N ALA A 243 5.94 -33.47 14.75
CA ALA A 243 6.22 -34.42 15.82
C ALA A 243 4.97 -34.96 16.55
N LYS A 244 3.79 -34.37 16.32
CA LYS A 244 2.51 -34.73 16.94
C LYS A 244 1.53 -35.41 15.99
N ALA A 245 1.88 -35.52 14.70
CA ALA A 245 1.09 -36.17 13.65
C ALA A 245 1.70 -37.54 13.32
#